data_AF-A0A2T7T047-F1
#
_entry.id   AF-A0A2T7T047-F1
#
_cell.length_a   1.000
_cell.length_b   1.000
_cell.length_c   1.000
_cell.angle_alpha   90.00
_cell.angle_beta   90.00
_cell.angle_gamma   90.00
#
_symmetry.space_group_name_H-M   'P 1'
#
loop_
_entity.id
_entity.type
_entity.pdbx_description
1 polymer ?
#
loop_
_entity_poly.entity_id
_entity_poly.type
_entity_poly.pdbx_seq_one_letter_code
_entity_poly.pdbx_strand_id
1 'polypeptide(L)'
;MVFLNGDAFSDAMKEQVSELIRHRFGGRLDYLIYSVAAPRRTDPDTGATYASVLKPVGEAYRTKTLVFADGGAPEVKEVETQPAEGDDIDQTVAVMGGSDWERWIDHLADRELLAAGFTTAALSYIGSSLTAAIYRQGTIGAAKAHLEQTARILDERLAKLVGGRAVTSVNGAAVTQSSTAIPGIALYVGLLRGVLGDTMTPPVAQLSELWDQLTGARPLDLDEDGRVRLDTWELDPGVQAAVAERWNTATTDTITELADLDWFHAEVRRLYGLAVPGIDYTAPVETDVRWPDSTS
;
A
#
# COMPACT_ATOMS: atom_id res chain seq x y z
N MET A 1 4.86 -21.30 -8.98
CA MET A 1 5.07 -19.98 -8.35
C MET A 1 6.52 -19.95 -7.89
N VAL A 2 7.24 -18.86 -8.15
CA VAL A 2 8.65 -18.71 -7.79
C VAL A 2 8.80 -17.49 -6.89
N PHE A 3 9.68 -17.58 -5.90
CA PHE A 3 9.95 -16.49 -4.97
C PHE A 3 11.42 -16.09 -5.06
N LEU A 4 11.66 -14.79 -5.05
CA LEU A 4 12.99 -14.20 -4.87
C LEU A 4 12.94 -13.33 -3.62
N ASN A 5 13.97 -13.44 -2.79
CA ASN A 5 14.07 -12.69 -1.54
C ASN A 5 15.29 -11.77 -1.60
N GLY A 6 15.07 -10.47 -1.51
CA GLY A 6 16.12 -9.46 -1.50
C GLY A 6 15.56 -8.06 -1.72
N ASP A 7 16.48 -7.10 -1.88
CA ASP A 7 16.11 -5.70 -2.06
C ASP A 7 15.62 -5.43 -3.49
N ALA A 8 14.32 -5.16 -3.62
CA ALA A 8 13.68 -4.83 -4.90
C ALA A 8 14.21 -3.54 -5.55
N PHE A 9 14.82 -2.64 -4.77
CA PHE A 9 15.43 -1.41 -5.30
C PHE A 9 16.74 -1.70 -6.03
N SER A 10 17.42 -2.80 -5.70
CA SER A 10 18.74 -3.13 -6.25
C SER A 10 18.69 -3.59 -7.70
N ASP A 11 19.73 -3.24 -8.47
CA ASP A 11 19.91 -3.75 -9.84
C ASP A 11 20.17 -5.26 -9.86
N ALA A 12 20.80 -5.80 -8.80
CA ALA A 12 21.02 -7.23 -8.66
C ALA A 12 19.69 -8.00 -8.61
N MET A 13 18.69 -7.50 -7.89
CA MET A 13 17.37 -8.14 -7.84
C MET A 13 16.63 -8.02 -9.19
N LYS A 14 16.72 -6.86 -9.85
CA LYS A 14 16.15 -6.66 -11.19
C LYS A 14 16.73 -7.62 -12.22
N GLU A 15 18.04 -7.87 -12.15
CA GLU A 15 18.71 -8.85 -13.01
C GLU A 15 18.26 -10.28 -12.69
N GLN A 16 18.19 -10.66 -11.41
CA GLN A 16 17.71 -11.99 -11.02
C GLN A 16 16.27 -12.27 -11.50
N VAL A 17 15.38 -11.27 -11.39
CA VAL A 17 14.01 -11.37 -11.93
C VAL A 17 14.03 -11.50 -13.45
N SER A 18 14.86 -10.71 -14.14
CA SER A 18 14.99 -10.76 -15.60
C SER A 18 15.45 -12.13 -16.10
N GLU A 19 16.48 -12.70 -15.47
CA GLU A 19 16.98 -14.04 -15.78
C GLU A 19 15.92 -15.12 -15.50
N LEU A 20 15.17 -14.99 -14.40
CA LEU A 20 14.07 -15.90 -14.10
C LEU A 20 12.98 -15.85 -15.17
N ILE A 21 12.59 -14.65 -15.62
CA ILE A 21 11.61 -14.47 -16.70
C ILE A 21 12.10 -15.12 -17.99
N ARG A 22 13.37 -14.90 -18.37
CA ARG A 22 13.99 -15.50 -19.56
C ARG A 22 13.98 -17.01 -19.52
N HIS A 23 14.48 -17.59 -18.43
CA HIS A 23 14.72 -19.03 -18.37
C HIS A 23 13.47 -19.85 -18.06
N ARG A 24 12.54 -19.31 -17.27
CA ARG A 24 11.39 -20.08 -16.77
C ARG A 24 10.06 -19.70 -17.41
N PHE A 25 9.91 -18.45 -17.84
CA PHE A 25 8.65 -17.90 -18.34
C PHE A 25 8.72 -17.52 -19.83
N GLY A 26 9.72 -18.04 -20.56
CA GLY A 26 9.83 -17.85 -22.01
C GLY A 26 10.23 -16.42 -22.43
N GLY A 27 10.75 -15.62 -21.49
CA GLY A 27 11.25 -14.28 -21.78
C GLY A 27 10.18 -13.23 -22.05
N ARG A 28 8.92 -13.46 -21.65
CA ARG A 28 7.83 -12.50 -21.82
C ARG A 28 7.05 -12.36 -20.52
N LEU A 29 6.86 -11.13 -20.07
CA LEU A 29 6.07 -10.76 -18.91
C LEU A 29 4.83 -10.00 -19.38
N ASP A 30 3.64 -10.46 -18.99
CA ASP A 30 2.36 -9.85 -19.35
C ASP A 30 1.89 -8.82 -18.32
N TYR A 31 2.16 -9.05 -17.04
CA TYR A 31 1.68 -8.21 -15.94
C TYR A 31 2.76 -7.94 -14.89
N LEU A 32 2.80 -6.72 -14.37
CA LEU A 32 3.63 -6.35 -13.21
C LEU A 32 2.82 -5.54 -12.20
N ILE A 33 2.73 -6.04 -10.96
CA ILE A 33 2.12 -5.30 -9.85
C ILE A 33 3.22 -4.72 -8.96
N TYR A 34 3.31 -3.39 -8.91
CA TYR A 34 4.25 -2.68 -8.06
C TYR A 34 3.59 -2.37 -6.72
N SER A 35 3.84 -3.24 -5.73
CA SER A 35 3.26 -3.17 -4.38
C SER A 35 4.35 -3.09 -3.30
N VAL A 36 5.29 -2.15 -3.47
CA VAL A 36 6.40 -1.94 -2.53
C VAL A 36 6.01 -0.92 -1.47
N ALA A 37 6.17 -1.29 -0.20
CA ALA A 37 6.10 -0.38 0.94
C ALA A 37 7.37 -0.57 1.78
N ALA A 38 8.25 0.42 1.76
CA ALA A 38 9.54 0.36 2.44
C ALA A 38 9.82 1.69 3.16
N PRO A 39 10.45 1.67 4.35
CA PRO A 39 10.81 2.89 5.07
C PRO A 39 12.08 3.55 4.50
N ARG A 40 12.81 2.85 3.62
CA ARG A 40 14.09 3.30 3.07
C ARG A 40 14.33 2.69 1.69
N ARG A 41 15.15 3.38 0.92
CA ARG A 41 15.65 2.94 -0.38
C ARG A 41 17.12 3.32 -0.49
N THR A 42 17.95 2.40 -0.94
CA THR A 42 19.31 2.72 -1.38
C THR A 42 19.29 2.87 -2.89
N ASP A 43 19.78 4.01 -3.37
CA ASP A 43 19.94 4.28 -4.79
C ASP A 43 21.07 3.38 -5.35
N PRO A 44 20.77 2.51 -6.33
CA PRO A 44 21.78 1.64 -6.91
C PRO A 44 22.85 2.40 -7.72
N ASP A 45 22.58 3.60 -8.22
CA ASP A 45 23.54 4.37 -9.02
C ASP A 45 24.51 5.16 -8.14
N THR A 46 23.99 5.81 -7.11
CA THR A 46 24.76 6.73 -6.25
C THR A 46 25.23 6.10 -4.94
N GLY A 47 24.60 5.01 -4.50
CA GLY A 47 24.80 4.41 -3.19
C GLY A 47 24.19 5.21 -2.03
N ALA A 48 23.54 6.35 -2.30
CA ALA A 48 22.86 7.15 -1.29
C ALA A 48 21.65 6.38 -0.73
N THR A 49 21.44 6.46 0.58
CA THR A 49 20.26 5.85 1.22
C THR A 49 19.30 6.96 1.65
N TYR A 50 18.07 6.87 1.16
CA TYR A 50 16.95 7.74 1.50
C TYR A 50 16.06 7.07 2.53
N ALA A 51 15.47 7.87 3.42
CA ALA A 51 14.49 7.40 4.40
C ALA A 51 13.16 8.15 4.20
N SER A 52 12.06 7.42 4.10
CA SER A 52 10.74 8.04 4.06
C SER A 52 10.31 8.44 5.46
N VAL A 53 9.72 9.63 5.59
CA VAL A 53 9.08 10.09 6.82
C VAL A 53 7.60 10.31 6.57
N LEU A 54 6.79 10.26 7.64
CA LEU A 54 5.37 10.54 7.60
C LEU A 54 5.10 11.80 8.41
N LYS A 55 5.22 12.94 7.74
CA LYS A 55 5.02 14.28 8.32
C LYS A 55 4.09 15.14 7.45
N PRO A 56 3.28 16.03 8.06
CA PRO A 56 2.53 17.04 7.34
C PRO A 56 3.48 18.04 6.67
N VAL A 57 2.99 18.77 5.66
CA VAL A 57 3.76 19.85 5.00
C VAL A 57 3.23 21.21 5.46
N GLY A 58 4.13 22.12 5.82
CA GLY A 58 3.80 23.50 6.20
C GLY A 58 3.59 23.69 7.69
N GLU A 59 2.50 23.15 8.25
CA GLU A 59 2.14 23.34 9.66
C GLU A 59 2.09 22.03 10.44
N ALA A 60 2.29 22.11 11.76
CA ALA A 60 2.13 20.97 12.65
C ALA A 60 0.67 20.47 12.63
N TYR A 61 0.50 19.16 12.69
CA TYR A 61 -0.81 18.53 12.65
C TYR A 61 -1.08 17.75 13.92
N ARG A 62 -2.19 18.10 14.59
CA ARG A 62 -2.69 17.40 15.78
C ARG A 62 -3.85 16.51 15.40
N THR A 63 -3.79 15.24 15.80
CA THR A 63 -4.82 14.26 15.48
C THR A 63 -5.04 13.27 16.60
N LYS A 64 -6.21 12.63 16.61
CA LYS A 64 -6.51 11.53 17.50
C LYS A 64 -5.85 10.26 16.98
N THR A 65 -5.32 9.45 17.89
CA THR A 65 -4.81 8.12 17.60
C THR A 65 -5.29 7.14 18.66
N LEU A 66 -5.34 5.87 18.27
CA LEU A 66 -5.62 4.77 19.17
C LEU A 66 -4.31 4.14 19.62
N VAL A 67 -4.10 4.06 20.92
CA VAL A 67 -3.01 3.28 21.52
C VAL A 67 -3.60 2.23 22.45
N PHE A 68 -2.88 1.15 22.68
CA PHE A 68 -3.27 0.12 23.63
C PHE A 68 -2.34 0.21 24.83
N ALA A 69 -2.89 0.54 26.00
CA ALA A 69 -2.13 0.63 27.24
C ALA A 69 -1.67 -0.77 27.71
N ASP A 70 -0.79 -0.79 28.70
CA ASP A 70 -0.36 -2.05 29.35
C ASP A 70 -1.58 -2.83 29.83
N GLY A 71 -1.76 -4.05 29.32
CA GLY A 71 -2.95 -4.89 29.54
C GLY A 71 -3.97 -4.89 28.40
N GLY A 72 -3.74 -4.14 27.32
CA GLY A 72 -4.53 -4.20 26.08
C GLY A 72 -5.77 -3.29 26.05
N ALA A 73 -5.98 -2.45 27.08
CA ALA A 73 -7.08 -1.50 27.10
C ALA A 73 -6.86 -0.40 26.04
N PRO A 74 -7.87 -0.12 25.18
CA PRO A 74 -7.77 0.94 24.19
C PRO A 74 -7.80 2.31 24.86
N GLU A 75 -6.95 3.22 24.39
CA GLU A 75 -6.89 4.59 24.85
C GLU A 75 -6.82 5.54 23.65
N VAL A 76 -7.74 6.51 23.61
CA VAL A 76 -7.74 7.56 22.59
C VAL A 76 -6.87 8.70 23.08
N LYS A 77 -5.78 8.98 22.37
CA LYS A 77 -4.86 10.09 22.65
C LYS A 77 -4.81 11.06 21.50
N GLU A 78 -4.41 12.28 21.80
CA GLU A 78 -3.98 13.21 20.77
C GLU A 78 -2.46 13.16 20.62
N VAL A 79 -2.03 13.17 19.37
CA VAL A 79 -0.61 13.26 18.99
C VAL A 79 -0.43 14.45 18.06
N GLU A 80 0.66 15.17 18.27
CA GLU A 80 1.06 16.27 17.40
C GLU A 80 2.27 15.83 16.58
N THR A 81 2.19 15.98 15.27
CA THR A 81 3.28 15.68 14.33
C THR A 81 3.80 17.00 13.78
N GLN A 82 5.10 17.24 13.97
CA GLN A 82 5.77 18.42 13.44
C GLN A 82 5.86 18.34 11.90
N PRO A 83 5.86 19.49 11.19
CA PRO A 83 5.94 19.51 9.75
C PRO A 83 7.26 18.92 9.23
N ALA A 84 7.24 18.55 7.95
CA ALA A 84 8.41 18.13 7.21
C ALA A 84 9.47 19.26 7.18
N GLU A 85 10.73 18.89 7.36
CA GLU A 85 11.85 19.82 7.39
C GLU A 85 12.95 19.38 6.41
N GLY A 86 13.78 20.34 5.97
CA GLY A 86 14.92 20.05 5.11
C GLY A 86 14.52 19.30 3.83
N ASP A 87 15.07 18.11 3.66
CA ASP A 87 14.87 17.23 2.50
C ASP A 87 13.86 16.10 2.75
N ASP A 88 13.08 16.15 3.85
CA ASP A 88 12.10 15.11 4.21
C ASP A 88 11.14 14.75 3.06
N ILE A 89 10.69 15.75 2.29
CA ILE A 89 9.81 15.55 1.13
C ILE A 89 10.57 14.80 0.03
N ASP A 90 11.75 15.28 -0.35
CA ASP A 90 12.56 14.71 -1.43
C ASP A 90 12.99 13.27 -1.10
N GLN A 91 13.41 13.01 0.15
CA GLN A 91 13.73 11.66 0.61
C GLN A 91 12.51 10.74 0.55
N THR A 92 11.33 11.22 0.98
CA THR A 92 10.09 10.43 0.94
C THR A 92 9.66 10.15 -0.49
N VAL A 93 9.78 11.13 -1.40
CA VAL A 93 9.52 10.97 -2.84
C VAL A 93 10.50 9.96 -3.46
N ALA A 94 11.78 10.00 -3.09
CA ALA A 94 12.79 9.06 -3.58
C ALA A 94 12.47 7.60 -3.18
N VAL A 95 11.92 7.37 -1.98
CA VAL A 95 11.55 6.03 -1.50
C VAL A 95 10.20 5.56 -2.05
N MET A 96 9.15 6.39 -1.92
CA MET A 96 7.75 5.98 -2.10
C MET A 96 7.09 6.50 -3.38
N GLY A 97 7.82 7.28 -4.18
CA GLY A 97 7.38 7.74 -5.50
C GLY A 97 7.55 6.69 -6.60
N GLY A 98 7.29 7.08 -7.84
CA GLY A 98 7.35 6.17 -8.99
C GLY A 98 8.73 5.84 -9.56
N SER A 99 9.82 6.45 -9.08
CA SER A 99 11.13 6.31 -9.75
C SER A 99 11.66 4.88 -9.81
N ASP A 100 11.48 4.07 -8.76
CA ASP A 100 11.91 2.67 -8.82
C ASP A 100 10.99 1.81 -9.70
N TRP A 101 9.68 2.08 -9.70
CA TRP A 101 8.75 1.43 -10.61
C TRP A 101 9.11 1.70 -12.07
N GLU A 102 9.42 2.97 -12.41
CA GLU A 102 9.93 3.31 -13.74
C GLU A 102 11.21 2.56 -14.07
N ARG A 103 12.18 2.50 -13.14
CA ARG A 103 13.41 1.71 -13.31
C ARG A 103 13.15 0.23 -13.53
N TRP A 104 12.16 -0.37 -12.87
CA TRP A 104 11.74 -1.75 -13.15
C TRP A 104 11.23 -1.91 -14.57
N ILE A 105 10.38 -0.99 -15.04
CA ILE A 105 9.85 -1.04 -16.40
C ILE A 105 10.96 -0.85 -17.42
N ASP A 106 11.86 0.12 -17.22
CA ASP A 106 13.02 0.36 -18.09
C ASP A 106 13.91 -0.88 -18.17
N HIS A 107 14.27 -1.44 -17.02
CA HIS A 107 15.17 -2.59 -16.95
C HIS A 107 14.62 -3.82 -17.70
N LEU A 108 13.31 -4.06 -17.60
CA LEU A 108 12.63 -5.15 -18.31
C LEU A 108 12.45 -4.84 -19.81
N ALA A 109 12.13 -3.60 -20.16
CA ALA A 109 11.96 -3.14 -21.53
C ALA A 109 13.27 -3.22 -22.34
N ASP A 110 14.38 -2.73 -21.77
CA ASP A 110 15.72 -2.76 -22.39
C ASP A 110 16.21 -4.19 -22.68
N ARG A 111 15.64 -5.16 -21.96
CA ARG A 111 15.92 -6.60 -22.09
C ARG A 111 14.91 -7.32 -22.98
N GLU A 112 13.99 -6.58 -23.60
CA GLU A 112 12.91 -7.08 -24.46
C GLU A 112 11.98 -8.09 -23.75
N LEU A 113 11.83 -7.98 -22.43
CA LEU A 113 11.06 -8.92 -21.61
C LEU A 113 9.58 -8.57 -21.50
N LEU A 114 9.16 -7.40 -21.95
CA LEU A 114 7.74 -7.03 -21.94
C LEU A 114 7.00 -7.73 -23.09
N ALA A 115 5.84 -8.32 -22.79
CA ALA A 115 4.94 -8.89 -23.79
C ALA A 115 4.15 -7.81 -24.53
N ALA A 116 3.60 -8.16 -25.69
CA ALA A 116 2.61 -7.33 -26.37
C ALA A 116 1.37 -7.17 -25.47
N GLY A 117 0.91 -5.94 -25.27
CA GLY A 117 -0.18 -5.63 -24.34
C GLY A 117 0.22 -5.64 -22.86
N PHE A 118 1.52 -5.63 -22.53
CA PHE A 118 1.99 -5.63 -21.14
C PHE A 118 1.30 -4.56 -20.29
N THR A 119 0.81 -4.96 -19.13
CA THR A 119 0.04 -4.09 -18.23
C THR A 119 0.68 -4.06 -16.84
N THR A 120 0.88 -2.86 -16.30
CA THR A 120 1.41 -2.69 -14.94
C THR A 120 0.53 -1.79 -14.08
N ALA A 121 0.46 -2.10 -12.78
CA ALA A 121 -0.28 -1.30 -11.80
C ALA A 121 0.58 -1.04 -10.57
N ALA A 122 0.60 0.22 -10.09
CA ALA A 122 1.19 0.58 -8.81
C ALA A 122 0.12 0.87 -7.75
N LEU A 123 0.29 0.34 -6.54
CA LEU A 123 -0.68 0.53 -5.47
C LEU A 123 -0.52 1.91 -4.78
N SER A 124 -1.64 2.60 -4.65
CA SER A 124 -1.76 3.92 -4.02
C SER A 124 -2.92 3.93 -3.01
N TYR A 125 -2.98 5.02 -2.24
CA TYR A 125 -4.01 5.30 -1.24
C TYR A 125 -4.21 6.82 -1.17
N ILE A 126 -5.46 7.27 -1.21
CA ILE A 126 -5.83 8.68 -1.03
C ILE A 126 -6.34 8.91 0.40
N GLY A 127 -7.30 8.09 0.82
CA GLY A 127 -7.88 8.12 2.17
C GLY A 127 -8.84 9.28 2.43
N SER A 128 -9.39 9.28 3.64
CA SER A 128 -10.32 10.30 4.13
C SER A 128 -9.65 11.66 4.38
N SER A 129 -10.46 12.72 4.33
CA SER A 129 -10.08 14.07 4.77
C SER A 129 -9.58 14.11 6.22
N LEU A 130 -10.05 13.19 7.08
CA LEU A 130 -9.58 13.04 8.46
C LEU A 130 -8.09 12.68 8.56
N THR A 131 -7.55 12.04 7.52
CA THR A 131 -6.16 11.57 7.45
C THR A 131 -5.32 12.37 6.47
N ALA A 132 -5.92 13.35 5.77
CA ALA A 132 -5.32 14.04 4.64
C ALA A 132 -4.04 14.80 5.00
N ALA A 133 -3.97 15.40 6.20
CA ALA A 133 -2.81 16.16 6.63
C ALA A 133 -1.51 15.32 6.71
N ILE A 134 -1.62 14.05 7.09
CA ILE A 134 -0.47 13.12 7.11
C ILE A 134 -0.31 12.43 5.76
N TYR A 135 -1.41 12.10 5.07
CA TYR A 135 -1.39 11.44 3.77
C TYR A 135 -1.30 12.42 2.60
N ARG A 136 -2.44 12.76 1.98
CA ARG A 136 -2.51 13.46 0.69
C ARG A 136 -1.81 14.84 0.71
N GLN A 137 -1.77 15.50 1.87
CA GLN A 137 -1.16 16.81 2.09
C GLN A 137 0.19 16.72 2.82
N GLY A 138 0.64 15.52 3.17
CA GLY A 138 1.93 15.27 3.80
C GLY A 138 3.02 14.90 2.78
N THR A 139 4.19 14.59 3.33
CA THR A 139 5.35 14.01 2.63
C THR A 139 5.01 12.80 1.75
N ILE A 140 4.22 11.86 2.27
CA ILE A 140 3.78 10.69 1.49
C ILE A 140 2.83 11.07 0.35
N GLY A 141 2.04 12.14 0.51
CA GLY A 141 1.18 12.69 -0.53
C GLY A 141 1.99 13.22 -1.72
N ALA A 142 3.11 13.89 -1.46
CA ALA A 142 4.05 14.30 -2.51
C ALA A 142 4.63 13.08 -3.25
N ALA A 143 5.00 12.03 -2.52
CA ALA A 143 5.46 10.78 -3.14
C ALA A 143 4.37 10.10 -4.00
N LYS A 144 3.11 10.09 -3.54
CA LYS A 144 1.99 9.54 -4.33
C LYS A 144 1.64 10.40 -5.54
N ALA A 145 1.75 11.73 -5.45
CA ALA A 145 1.62 12.60 -6.62
C ALA A 145 2.71 12.31 -7.66
N HIS A 146 3.96 12.09 -7.22
CA HIS A 146 5.04 11.65 -8.11
C HIS A 146 4.73 10.28 -8.74
N LEU A 147 4.21 9.30 -7.98
CA LEU A 147 3.78 8.00 -8.49
C LEU A 147 2.66 8.12 -9.54
N GLU A 148 1.67 8.98 -9.31
CA GLU A 148 0.57 9.27 -10.26
C GLU A 148 1.10 9.92 -11.55
N GLN A 149 2.10 10.79 -11.46
CA GLN A 149 2.77 11.37 -12.62
C GLN A 149 3.55 10.30 -13.39
N THR A 150 4.34 9.47 -12.70
CA THR A 150 5.07 8.36 -13.31
C THR A 150 4.13 7.41 -14.05
N ALA A 151 2.96 7.09 -13.48
CA ALA A 151 2.00 6.22 -14.16
C ALA A 151 1.57 6.76 -15.53
N ARG A 152 1.30 8.06 -15.64
CA ARG A 152 0.93 8.69 -16.92
C ARG A 152 2.06 8.61 -17.95
N ILE A 153 3.29 8.88 -17.52
CA ILE A 153 4.49 8.78 -18.37
C ILE A 153 4.68 7.34 -18.85
N LEU A 154 4.57 6.37 -17.95
CA LEU A 154 4.69 4.95 -18.25
C LEU A 154 3.57 4.49 -19.19
N ASP A 155 2.34 4.96 -19.00
CA ASP A 155 1.20 4.56 -19.82
C ASP A 155 1.39 4.97 -21.27
N GLU A 156 1.72 6.25 -21.51
CA GLU A 156 2.02 6.74 -22.85
C GLU A 156 3.19 6.02 -23.51
N ARG A 157 4.22 5.67 -22.72
CA ARG A 157 5.43 4.98 -23.19
C ARG A 157 5.13 3.53 -23.56
N LEU A 158 4.44 2.80 -22.69
CA LEU A 158 4.09 1.39 -22.89
C LEU A 158 3.08 1.21 -24.04
N ALA A 159 2.13 2.14 -24.19
CA ALA A 159 1.21 2.14 -25.32
C ALA A 159 1.95 2.18 -26.67
N LYS A 160 3.02 2.99 -26.77
CA LYS A 160 3.86 3.09 -27.98
C LYS A 160 4.79 1.89 -28.15
N LEU A 161 5.37 1.38 -27.06
CA LEU A 161 6.40 0.35 -27.11
C LEU A 161 5.83 -1.04 -27.40
N VAL A 162 4.74 -1.42 -26.71
CA VAL A 162 4.17 -2.77 -26.77
C VAL A 162 2.65 -2.79 -26.88
N GLY A 163 1.99 -1.64 -27.08
CA GLY A 163 0.53 -1.56 -26.98
C GLY A 163 0.03 -1.81 -25.55
N GLY A 164 0.89 -1.56 -24.56
CA GLY A 164 0.66 -1.83 -23.15
C GLY A 164 -0.02 -0.69 -22.40
N ARG A 165 -0.01 -0.80 -21.07
CA ARG A 165 -0.67 0.14 -20.15
C ARG A 165 0.04 0.25 -18.81
N ALA A 166 0.00 1.42 -18.19
CA ALA A 166 0.32 1.61 -16.78
C ALA A 166 -0.79 2.38 -16.06
N VAL A 167 -1.16 1.92 -14.86
CA VAL A 167 -2.15 2.61 -14.02
C VAL A 167 -1.70 2.70 -12.57
N THR A 168 -2.27 3.63 -11.82
CA THR A 168 -2.29 3.53 -10.36
C THR A 168 -3.62 2.92 -9.91
N SER A 169 -3.57 2.08 -8.89
CA SER A 169 -4.76 1.58 -8.20
C SER A 169 -4.88 2.28 -6.86
N VAL A 170 -5.94 3.07 -6.66
CA VAL A 170 -6.27 3.67 -5.37
C VAL A 170 -7.11 2.67 -4.60
N ASN A 171 -6.51 2.09 -3.56
CA ASN A 171 -7.12 1.04 -2.75
C ASN A 171 -7.79 1.64 -1.52
N GLY A 172 -8.79 0.96 -0.99
CA GLY A 172 -9.39 1.30 0.29
C GLY A 172 -8.53 0.87 1.47
N ALA A 173 -8.81 1.44 2.64
CA ALA A 173 -8.07 1.23 3.86
C ALA A 173 -8.07 -0.24 4.29
N ALA A 174 -6.92 -0.67 4.79
CA ALA A 174 -6.65 -2.05 5.17
C ALA A 174 -5.76 -2.12 6.41
N VAL A 175 -5.90 -3.19 7.19
CA VAL A 175 -4.94 -3.50 8.26
C VAL A 175 -3.74 -4.19 7.63
N THR A 176 -2.59 -3.50 7.61
CA THR A 176 -1.31 -4.01 7.12
C THR A 176 -0.20 -3.61 8.09
N GLN A 177 0.96 -4.26 8.00
CA GLN A 177 2.12 -3.85 8.79
C GLN A 177 2.48 -2.38 8.54
N SER A 178 2.41 -1.92 7.27
CA SER A 178 2.67 -0.54 6.90
C SER A 178 1.62 0.44 7.42
N SER A 179 0.33 0.09 7.41
CA SER A 179 -0.76 1.00 7.82
C SER A 179 -0.81 1.18 9.33
N THR A 180 -0.51 0.12 10.09
CA THR A 180 -0.51 0.16 11.57
C THR A 180 0.61 1.03 12.16
N ALA A 181 1.66 1.33 11.40
CA ALA A 181 2.74 2.22 11.82
C ALA A 181 2.39 3.71 11.73
N ILE A 182 1.22 4.06 11.15
CA ILE A 182 0.86 5.44 10.81
C ILE A 182 -0.07 6.01 11.89
N PRO A 183 0.30 7.13 12.54
CA PRO A 183 -0.54 7.76 13.55
C PRO A 183 -1.97 8.04 13.04
N GLY A 184 -2.96 7.72 13.87
CA GLY A 184 -4.38 7.92 13.54
C GLY A 184 -5.03 6.85 12.66
N ILE A 185 -4.26 6.04 11.91
CA ILE A 185 -4.85 5.05 10.98
C ILE A 185 -5.53 3.90 11.72
N ALA A 186 -4.97 3.44 12.84
CA ALA A 186 -5.61 2.41 13.65
C ALA A 186 -7.01 2.85 14.13
N LEU A 187 -7.13 4.11 14.59
CA LEU A 187 -8.40 4.69 14.98
C LEU A 187 -9.36 4.79 13.78
N TYR A 188 -8.88 5.33 12.66
CA TYR A 188 -9.69 5.50 11.44
C TYR A 188 -10.24 4.17 10.94
N VAL A 189 -9.39 3.16 10.81
CA VAL A 189 -9.77 1.83 10.31
C VAL A 189 -10.75 1.13 11.26
N GLY A 190 -10.55 1.24 12.58
CA GLY A 190 -11.49 0.71 13.57
C GLY A 190 -12.87 1.37 13.49
N LEU A 191 -12.91 2.70 13.34
CA LEU A 191 -14.16 3.46 13.17
C LEU A 191 -14.84 3.14 11.83
N LEU A 192 -14.06 3.06 10.75
CA LEU A 192 -14.54 2.70 9.41
C LEU A 192 -15.17 1.30 9.43
N ARG A 193 -14.52 0.32 10.06
CA ARG A 193 -15.10 -1.02 10.24
C ARG A 193 -16.37 -0.98 11.06
N GLY A 194 -16.41 -0.16 12.11
CA GLY A 194 -17.62 0.02 12.91
C GLY A 194 -18.80 0.61 12.12
N VAL A 195 -18.54 1.42 11.09
CA VAL A 195 -19.58 2.00 10.21
C VAL A 195 -20.04 0.99 9.17
N LEU A 196 -19.09 0.37 8.47
CA LEU A 196 -19.39 -0.50 7.34
C LEU A 196 -19.83 -1.91 7.74
N GLY A 197 -19.40 -2.39 8.91
CA GLY A 197 -19.61 -3.78 9.24
C GLY A 197 -18.97 -4.70 8.18
N ASP A 198 -19.68 -5.77 7.82
CA ASP A 198 -19.21 -6.76 6.86
C ASP A 198 -19.20 -6.26 5.40
N THR A 199 -19.66 -5.04 5.13
CA THR A 199 -19.55 -4.44 3.79
C THR A 199 -18.19 -3.79 3.55
N MET A 200 -17.30 -3.76 4.54
CA MET A 200 -15.90 -3.34 4.36
C MET A 200 -15.17 -4.36 3.47
N THR A 201 -14.70 -3.92 2.30
CA THR A 201 -14.07 -4.82 1.32
C THR A 201 -12.67 -5.25 1.79
N PRO A 202 -12.41 -6.55 2.02
CA PRO A 202 -11.12 -7.02 2.49
C PRO A 202 -10.03 -6.86 1.40
N PRO A 203 -8.74 -6.76 1.77
CA PRO A 203 -7.65 -6.48 0.82
C PRO A 203 -7.58 -7.48 -0.35
N VAL A 204 -7.83 -8.76 -0.08
CA VAL A 204 -7.84 -9.80 -1.11
C VAL A 204 -8.95 -9.59 -2.15
N ALA A 205 -10.13 -9.12 -1.73
CA ALA A 205 -11.23 -8.83 -2.63
C ALA A 205 -10.95 -7.58 -3.47
N GLN A 206 -10.33 -6.55 -2.87
CA GLN A 206 -9.88 -5.37 -3.62
C GLN A 206 -8.85 -5.75 -4.69
N LEU A 207 -7.84 -6.56 -4.36
CA LEU A 207 -6.82 -6.98 -5.33
C LEU A 207 -7.35 -7.97 -6.37
N SER A 208 -8.33 -8.81 -6.01
CA SER A 208 -9.05 -9.63 -6.99
C SER A 208 -9.84 -8.74 -7.96
N GLU A 209 -10.47 -7.68 -7.46
CA GLU A 209 -11.17 -6.69 -8.29
C GLU A 209 -10.22 -6.02 -9.28
N LEU A 210 -9.07 -5.53 -8.79
CA LEU A 210 -8.00 -5.00 -9.62
C LEU A 210 -7.59 -5.99 -10.70
N TRP A 211 -7.32 -7.24 -10.33
CA TRP A 211 -6.85 -8.26 -11.26
C TRP A 211 -7.86 -8.55 -12.37
N ASP A 212 -9.16 -8.65 -12.04
CA ASP A 212 -10.21 -8.84 -13.02
C ASP A 212 -10.28 -7.67 -14.02
N GLN A 213 -10.06 -6.44 -13.55
CA GLN A 213 -10.04 -5.27 -14.43
C GLN A 213 -8.77 -5.23 -15.32
N LEU A 214 -7.59 -5.54 -14.76
CA LEU A 214 -6.33 -5.57 -15.52
C LEU A 214 -6.31 -6.66 -16.58
N THR A 215 -6.96 -7.81 -16.31
CA THR A 215 -7.04 -8.94 -17.24
C THR A 215 -8.22 -8.84 -18.22
N GLY A 216 -9.07 -7.83 -18.08
CA GLY A 216 -10.25 -7.63 -18.93
C GLY A 216 -11.41 -8.56 -18.63
N ALA A 217 -11.37 -9.32 -17.54
CA ALA A 217 -12.54 -10.03 -17.02
C ALA A 217 -13.64 -9.05 -16.57
N ARG A 218 -13.25 -7.83 -16.18
CA ARG A 218 -14.11 -6.67 -16.05
C ARG A 218 -13.58 -5.47 -16.82
N PRO A 219 -14.44 -4.51 -17.20
CA PRO A 219 -13.99 -3.23 -17.73
C PRO A 219 -13.09 -2.51 -16.72
N LEU A 220 -12.04 -1.87 -17.21
CA LEU A 220 -11.19 -1.02 -16.39
C LEU A 220 -11.95 0.28 -16.06
N ASP A 221 -12.24 0.49 -14.78
CA ASP A 221 -12.95 1.66 -14.28
C ASP A 221 -11.95 2.70 -13.79
N LEU A 222 -11.81 3.77 -14.57
CA LEU A 222 -10.83 4.83 -14.33
C LEU A 222 -11.53 6.13 -13.95
N ASP A 223 -10.97 6.83 -12.97
CA ASP A 223 -11.38 8.21 -12.70
C ASP A 223 -10.79 9.21 -13.71
N GLU A 224 -11.13 10.49 -13.52
CA GLU A 224 -10.70 11.60 -14.41
C GLU A 224 -9.17 11.76 -14.48
N ASP A 225 -8.43 11.27 -13.48
CA ASP A 225 -6.97 11.28 -13.43
C ASP A 225 -6.35 9.99 -14.01
N GLY A 226 -7.17 9.06 -14.51
CA GLY A 226 -6.71 7.78 -15.08
C GLY A 226 -6.36 6.73 -14.04
N ARG A 227 -6.92 6.79 -12.84
CA ARG A 227 -6.64 5.86 -11.74
C ARG A 227 -7.76 4.84 -11.56
N VAL A 228 -7.42 3.60 -11.27
CA VAL A 228 -8.39 2.58 -10.85
C VAL A 228 -8.85 2.89 -9.42
N ARG A 229 -10.17 2.90 -9.17
CA ARG A 229 -10.75 3.28 -7.87
C ARG A 229 -11.41 2.11 -7.19
N LEU A 230 -10.74 1.57 -6.16
CA LEU A 230 -11.21 0.46 -5.33
C LEU A 230 -11.62 0.92 -3.93
N ASP A 231 -11.52 2.23 -3.67
CA ASP A 231 -11.80 2.94 -2.43
C ASP A 231 -13.20 3.58 -2.41
N THR A 232 -14.03 3.34 -3.43
CA THR A 232 -15.34 4.00 -3.58
C THR A 232 -16.31 3.69 -2.45
N TRP A 233 -16.29 2.47 -1.90
CA TRP A 233 -17.08 2.08 -0.74
C TRP A 233 -16.61 2.77 0.55
N GLU A 234 -15.32 3.12 0.64
CA GLU A 234 -14.75 3.84 1.78
C GLU A 234 -15.12 5.32 1.67
N LEU A 235 -14.98 5.90 0.49
CA LEU A 235 -15.17 7.33 0.24
C LEU A 235 -16.62 7.73 -0.07
N ASP A 236 -17.56 6.81 0.09
CA ASP A 236 -18.99 7.12 0.03
C ASP A 236 -19.31 8.27 1.00
N PRO A 237 -20.03 9.33 0.58
CA PRO A 237 -20.30 10.48 1.42
C PRO A 237 -21.03 10.15 2.73
N GLY A 238 -21.93 9.16 2.73
CA GLY A 238 -22.64 8.72 3.93
C GLY A 238 -21.72 7.98 4.90
N VAL A 239 -20.85 7.13 4.37
CA VAL A 239 -19.81 6.44 5.16
C VAL A 239 -18.84 7.45 5.77
N GLN A 240 -18.32 8.39 4.98
CA GLN A 240 -17.39 9.42 5.46
C GLN A 240 -18.01 10.33 6.51
N ALA A 241 -19.28 10.72 6.35
CA ALA A 241 -20.00 11.51 7.35
C ALA A 241 -20.15 10.75 8.68
N ALA A 242 -20.53 9.47 8.62
CA ALA A 242 -20.66 8.64 9.81
C ALA A 242 -19.30 8.42 10.51
N VAL A 243 -18.22 8.17 9.75
CA VAL A 243 -16.87 8.03 10.32
C VAL A 243 -16.41 9.34 10.96
N ALA A 244 -16.66 10.49 10.33
CA ALA A 244 -16.32 11.79 10.88
C ALA A 244 -17.08 12.10 12.18
N GLU A 245 -18.37 11.75 12.25
CA GLU A 245 -19.15 11.88 13.49
C GLU A 245 -18.53 11.05 14.62
N ARG A 246 -18.24 9.77 14.36
CA ARG A 246 -17.62 8.90 15.36
C ARG A 246 -16.21 9.36 15.73
N TRP A 247 -15.43 9.86 14.78
CA TRP A 247 -14.09 10.41 15.03
C TRP A 247 -14.14 11.59 16.01
N ASN A 248 -15.09 12.49 15.83
CA ASN A 248 -15.25 13.66 16.68
C ASN A 248 -15.69 13.30 18.10
N THR A 249 -16.56 12.30 18.25
CA THR A 249 -17.08 11.84 19.55
C THR A 249 -16.22 10.78 20.24
N ALA A 250 -15.24 10.19 19.54
CA ALA A 250 -14.34 9.20 20.09
C ALA A 250 -13.51 9.75 21.25
N THR A 251 -13.65 9.09 22.40
CA THR A 251 -12.83 9.23 23.60
C THR A 251 -12.45 7.84 24.09
N THR A 252 -11.55 7.74 25.07
CA THR A 252 -11.21 6.45 25.70
C THR A 252 -12.44 5.72 26.24
N ASP A 253 -13.44 6.45 26.74
CA ASP A 253 -14.65 5.84 27.32
C ASP A 253 -15.66 5.37 26.27
N THR A 254 -15.64 5.95 25.06
CA THR A 254 -16.63 5.67 24.01
C THR A 254 -16.09 4.80 22.88
N ILE A 255 -14.77 4.65 22.76
CA ILE A 255 -14.15 4.07 21.56
C ILE A 255 -14.56 2.61 21.30
N THR A 256 -14.81 1.82 22.35
CA THR A 256 -15.22 0.42 22.24
C THR A 256 -16.63 0.25 21.66
N GLU A 257 -17.47 1.29 21.73
CA GLU A 257 -18.82 1.29 21.14
C GLU A 257 -18.80 1.85 19.71
N LEU A 258 -17.82 2.72 19.40
CA LEU A 258 -17.72 3.42 18.12
C LEU A 258 -16.86 2.69 17.08
N ALA A 259 -15.86 1.92 17.51
CA ALA A 259 -14.93 1.21 16.63
C ALA A 259 -14.99 -0.30 16.86
N ASP A 260 -14.78 -1.08 15.79
CA ASP A 260 -14.66 -2.54 15.91
C ASP A 260 -13.20 -2.92 16.24
N LEU A 261 -12.85 -2.77 17.51
CA LEU A 261 -11.49 -3.00 18.00
C LEU A 261 -11.12 -4.48 18.08
N ASP A 262 -12.11 -5.34 18.34
CA ASP A 262 -11.91 -6.79 18.38
C ASP A 262 -11.55 -7.31 16.98
N TRP A 263 -12.27 -6.85 15.95
CA TRP A 263 -11.91 -7.12 14.57
C TRP A 263 -10.53 -6.57 14.23
N PHE A 264 -10.24 -5.31 14.57
CA PHE A 264 -8.94 -4.69 14.26
C PHE A 264 -7.78 -5.48 14.89
N HIS A 265 -7.91 -5.87 16.16
CA HIS A 265 -6.93 -6.71 16.84
C HIS A 265 -6.78 -8.09 16.21
N ALA A 266 -7.89 -8.72 15.82
CA ALA A 266 -7.85 -10.01 15.13
C ALA A 266 -7.11 -9.90 13.79
N GLU A 267 -7.35 -8.85 13.01
CA GLU A 267 -6.65 -8.60 11.75
C GLU A 267 -5.15 -8.37 11.96
N VAL A 268 -4.76 -7.52 12.94
CA VAL A 268 -3.34 -7.32 13.27
C VAL A 268 -2.69 -8.65 13.66
N ARG A 269 -3.34 -9.46 14.49
CA ARG A 269 -2.83 -10.78 14.90
C ARG A 269 -2.68 -11.72 13.71
N ARG A 270 -3.65 -11.73 12.78
CA ARG A 270 -3.63 -12.58 11.58
C ARG A 270 -2.47 -12.25 10.65
N LEU A 271 -2.04 -10.98 10.58
CA LEU A 271 -0.82 -10.60 9.83
C LEU A 271 0.44 -11.34 10.32
N TYR A 272 0.46 -11.79 11.58
CA TYR A 272 1.55 -12.54 12.19
C TYR A 272 1.21 -14.03 12.38
N GLY A 273 0.15 -14.52 11.73
CA GLY A 273 -0.29 -15.91 11.84
C GLY A 273 -1.01 -16.27 13.15
N LEU A 274 -1.42 -15.29 13.95
CA LEU A 274 -2.14 -15.48 15.21
C LEU A 274 -3.66 -15.28 15.03
N ALA A 275 -4.46 -15.85 15.94
CA ALA A 275 -5.92 -15.74 15.93
C ALA A 275 -6.59 -16.17 14.60
N VAL A 276 -6.01 -17.16 13.92
CA VAL A 276 -6.56 -17.79 12.71
C VAL A 276 -7.51 -18.91 13.14
N PRO A 277 -8.80 -18.86 12.74
CA PRO A 277 -9.76 -19.92 13.06
C PRO A 277 -9.31 -21.28 12.55
N GLY A 278 -9.46 -22.32 13.38
CA GLY A 278 -9.12 -23.70 13.02
C GLY A 278 -7.66 -24.10 13.22
N ILE A 279 -6.79 -23.20 13.70
CA ILE A 279 -5.39 -23.50 14.02
C ILE A 279 -5.26 -23.87 15.51
N ASP A 280 -4.62 -25.01 15.79
CA ASP A 280 -4.21 -25.40 17.14
C ASP A 280 -2.88 -24.72 17.52
N TYR A 281 -2.97 -23.61 18.26
CA TYR A 281 -1.80 -22.86 18.75
C TYR A 281 -1.03 -23.57 19.88
N THR A 282 -1.50 -24.70 20.38
CA THR A 282 -0.79 -25.50 21.40
C THR A 282 0.07 -26.60 20.77
N ALA A 283 -0.16 -26.91 19.49
CA ALA A 283 0.63 -27.90 18.77
C ALA A 283 2.05 -27.38 18.52
N PRO A 284 3.10 -28.20 18.74
CA PRO A 284 4.45 -27.84 18.34
C PRO A 284 4.56 -27.74 16.82
N VAL A 285 5.31 -26.75 16.33
CA VAL A 285 5.54 -26.51 14.91
C VAL A 285 7.04 -26.33 14.65
N GLU A 286 7.51 -26.77 13.48
CA GLU A 286 8.85 -26.46 13.02
C GLU A 286 8.95 -24.97 12.69
N THR A 287 9.97 -24.31 13.25
CA THR A 287 10.22 -22.87 13.04
C THR A 287 11.26 -22.62 11.95
N ASP A 288 12.14 -23.60 11.69
CA ASP A 288 13.07 -23.58 10.57
C ASP A 288 12.40 -24.13 9.31
N VAL A 289 11.46 -23.33 8.78
CA VAL A 289 10.74 -23.67 7.55
C VAL A 289 11.60 -23.29 6.35
N ARG A 290 11.97 -24.29 5.54
CA ARG A 290 12.75 -24.07 4.32
C ARG A 290 12.03 -23.14 3.35
N TRP A 291 12.76 -22.15 2.83
CA TRP A 291 12.27 -21.26 1.78
C TRP A 291 11.93 -22.06 0.50
N PRO A 292 10.83 -21.74 -0.23
CA PRO A 292 10.47 -22.46 -1.44
C PRO A 292 11.57 -22.36 -2.51
N ASP A 293 11.91 -23.47 -3.16
CA ASP A 293 12.94 -23.49 -4.21
C ASP A 293 12.45 -22.74 -5.46
N SER A 294 13.34 -21.96 -6.10
CA SER A 294 13.01 -21.18 -7.30
C SER A 294 12.87 -22.01 -8.58
N THR A 295 13.18 -23.30 -8.51
CA THR A 295 13.31 -24.21 -9.65
C THR A 295 12.16 -25.20 -9.80
N SER A 296 11.24 -25.31 -8.83
CA SER A 296 10.05 -26.19 -8.92
C SER A 296 8.94 -25.54 -9.72
#